data_AF-A0A519P8V1-F1
#
_entry.id   AF-A0A519P8V1-F1
#
_cell.length_a   1.000
_cell.length_b   1.000
_cell.length_c   1.000
_cell.angle_alpha   90.00
_cell.angle_beta   90.00
_cell.angle_gamma   90.00
#
_symmetry.space_group_name_H-M   'P 1'
#
loop_
_entity.id
_entity.type
_entity.pdbx_description
1 polymer ?
#
loop_
_entity_poly.entity_id
_entity_poly.type
_entity_poly.pdbx_seq_one_letter_code
_entity_poly.pdbx_strand_id
1 'polypeptide(L)' 'MQTPGDAIHIFPAWPRDWDVDFKLHAPRQTVIAASLRGGKLTALSVEPADARARVVLPQWLTP' A
#
# COMPACT_ATOMS: atom_id res chain seq x y z
N MET A 1 1.36 6.66 3.35
CA MET A 1 0.85 5.53 4.15
C MET A 1 0.26 6.08 5.43
N GLN A 2 -0.82 5.49 5.92
CA GLN A 2 -1.38 5.78 7.25
C GLN A 2 -1.59 4.47 8.01
N THR A 3 -1.38 4.48 9.33
CA THR A 3 -1.47 3.27 10.17
C THR A 3 -2.36 3.48 11.40
N PRO A 4 -3.68 3.71 11.21
CA PRO A 4 -4.61 3.83 12.33
C PRO A 4 -4.80 2.47 13.02
N GLY A 5 -4.45 2.41 14.31
CA GLY A 5 -4.45 1.17 15.06
C GLY A 5 -3.51 0.16 14.43
N ASP A 6 -4.07 -0.95 13.92
CA ASP A 6 -3.28 -2.04 13.34
C ASP A 6 -3.35 -2.16 11.81
N ALA A 7 -4.26 -1.41 11.19
CA ALA A 7 -4.45 -1.39 9.75
C ALA A 7 -3.34 -0.58 9.07
N ILE A 8 -2.94 -0.98 7.85
CA ILE A 8 -1.95 -0.28 7.05
C ILE A 8 -2.62 0.21 5.77
N HIS A 9 -3.00 1.47 5.76
CA HIS A 9 -3.63 2.12 4.61
C HIS A 9 -2.57 2.58 3.62
N ILE A 10 -2.64 2.01 2.43
CA ILE A 10 -1.76 2.31 1.30
C ILE A 10 -2.55 3.15 0.30
N PHE A 11 -1.93 4.21 -0.23
CA PHE A 11 -2.59 5.24 -1.04
C PHE A 11 -3.85 5.91 -0.41
N PRO A 12 -3.89 6.23 0.91
CA PRO A 12 -5.11 6.72 1.56
C PRO A 12 -5.64 8.05 0.98
N ALA A 13 -4.75 8.89 0.45
CA ALA A 13 -5.07 10.17 -0.17
C ALA A 13 -4.23 10.40 -1.44
N TRP A 14 -3.79 9.31 -2.10
CA TRP A 14 -2.95 9.44 -3.29
C TRP A 14 -3.81 9.74 -4.52
N PRO A 15 -3.46 10.74 -5.35
CA PRO A 15 -4.14 10.97 -6.62
C PRO A 15 -4.03 9.76 -7.54
N ARG A 16 -5.13 9.38 -8.20
CA ARG A 16 -5.19 8.16 -9.01
C ARG A 16 -4.23 8.20 -10.20
N ASP A 17 -4.11 9.36 -10.83
CA ASP A 17 -3.33 9.52 -12.07
C ASP A 17 -1.84 9.75 -11.81
N TRP A 18 -1.37 9.63 -10.57
CA TRP A 18 0.03 9.89 -10.21
C TRP A 18 0.84 8.60 -10.11
N ASP A 19 1.75 8.44 -11.06
CA ASP A 19 2.74 7.37 -11.04
C ASP A 19 3.68 7.49 -9.84
N VAL A 20 3.92 6.38 -9.15
CA VAL A 20 4.83 6.36 -8.01
C VAL A 20 5.43 4.96 -7.79
N ASP A 21 6.67 4.92 -7.33
CA ASP A 21 7.25 3.77 -6.67
C ASP A 21 7.63 4.17 -5.25
N PHE A 22 7.28 3.33 -4.28
CA PHE A 22 7.74 3.54 -2.92
C PHE A 22 8.11 2.22 -2.24
N LYS A 23 8.95 2.35 -1.21
CA LYS A 23 9.22 1.32 -0.22
C LYS A 23 9.23 1.99 1.16
N LEU A 24 8.33 1.58 2.04
CA LEU A 24 8.09 2.22 3.33
C LEU A 24 8.08 1.19 4.47
N HIS A 25 8.48 1.64 5.65
CA HIS A 25 8.38 0.87 6.89
C HIS A 25 7.05 1.16 7.59
N ALA A 26 6.32 0.09 7.90
CA ALA A 26 5.11 0.09 8.71
C ALA A 26 5.40 -0.53 10.10
N PRO A 27 4.55 -0.26 11.11
CA PRO A 27 4.69 -0.84 12.45
C PRO A 27 4.73 -2.38 12.43
N ARG A 28 5.42 -2.93 13.44
CA ARG A 28 5.67 -4.38 13.61
C ARG A 28 6.62 -4.95 12.55
N GLN A 29 7.72 -4.24 12.30
CA GLN A 29 8.77 -4.63 11.37
C GLN A 29 8.24 -5.04 9.98
N THR A 30 7.19 -4.35 9.53
CA THR A 30 6.58 -4.62 8.23
C THR A 30 7.17 -3.66 7.20
N VAL A 31 7.55 -4.17 6.03
CA VAL A 31 8.00 -3.38 4.89
C VAL A 31 7.00 -3.55 3.76
N ILE A 32 6.58 -2.44 3.17
CA ILE A 32 5.68 -2.43 2.03
C ILE A 32 6.35 -1.71 0.87
N ALA A 33 6.38 -2.38 -0.27
CA ALA A 33 6.79 -1.78 -1.54
C ALA A 33 5.63 -1.83 -2.53
N ALA A 34 5.39 -0.73 -3.25
CA ALA A 34 4.34 -0.70 -4.26
C ALA A 34 4.71 0.21 -5.44
N SER A 35 4.16 -0.13 -6.59
CA SER A 35 4.26 0.65 -7.84
C SER A 35 2.86 0.93 -8.38
N LEU A 36 2.56 2.21 -8.60
CA LEU A 36 1.35 2.69 -9.28
C LEU A 36 1.76 3.28 -10.63
N ARG A 37 1.08 2.86 -11.70
CA ARG A 37 1.26 3.39 -13.06
C ARG A 37 -0.08 3.59 -13.75
N GLY A 38 -0.36 4.80 -14.21
CA GLY A 38 -1.60 5.15 -14.92
C GLY A 38 -2.85 4.75 -14.15
N GLY A 39 -2.87 4.98 -12.82
CA GLY A 39 -3.99 4.60 -11.95
C GLY A 39 -4.14 3.10 -11.66
N LYS A 40 -3.18 2.27 -12.09
CA LYS A 40 -3.19 0.83 -11.83
C LYS A 40 -2.04 0.43 -10.91
N LEU A 41 -2.35 -0.39 -9.91
CA LEU A 41 -1.36 -1.00 -9.05
C LEU A 41 -0.63 -2.11 -9.83
N THR A 42 0.63 -1.86 -10.19
CA THR A 42 1.43 -2.80 -11.01
C THR A 42 2.28 -3.73 -10.16
N ALA A 43 2.62 -3.33 -8.93
CA ALA A 43 3.34 -4.18 -7.98
C ALA A 43 2.92 -3.86 -6.53
N LEU A 44 2.84 -4.90 -5.70
CA LEU A 44 2.67 -4.79 -4.25
C LEU A 44 3.41 -5.95 -3.55
N SER A 45 4.44 -5.61 -2.80
CA SER A 45 5.16 -6.52 -1.91
C SER A 45 4.95 -6.11 -0.46
N VAL A 46 4.81 -7.10 0.42
CA VAL A 46 4.65 -6.92 1.87
C VAL A 46 5.48 -7.98 2.56
N GLU A 47 6.36 -7.56 3.46
CA GLU A 47 7.25 -8.41 4.22
C GLU A 47 7.12 -8.09 5.72
N PRO A 48 6.84 -9.06 6.60
CA PRO A 48 6.55 -10.46 6.30
C PRO A 48 5.18 -10.67 5.61
N ALA A 49 5.01 -11.78 4.90
CA ALA A 49 3.86 -12.02 4.01
C ALA A 49 2.50 -12.10 4.73
N ASP A 50 2.49 -12.52 5.99
CA ASP A 50 1.32 -12.56 6.87
C ASP A 50 0.76 -11.16 7.18
N ALA A 51 1.62 -10.14 7.20
CA ALA A 51 1.21 -8.76 7.40
C ALA A 51 0.32 -8.22 6.25
N ARG A 52 0.22 -8.94 5.11
CA ARG A 52 -0.74 -8.61 4.04
C ARG A 52 -2.18 -8.51 4.54
N ALA A 53 -2.57 -9.29 5.55
CA ALA A 53 -3.92 -9.26 6.12
C ALA A 53 -4.30 -7.90 6.75
N ARG A 54 -3.31 -7.05 7.05
CA ARG A 54 -3.51 -5.71 7.63
C ARG A 54 -3.57 -4.61 6.57
N VAL A 55 -3.18 -4.91 5.33
CA VAL A 55 -3.08 -3.91 4.27
C VAL A 55 -4.46 -3.60 3.73
N VAL A 56 -4.82 -2.33 3.78
CA VAL A 56 -6.07 -1.80 3.25
C VAL A 56 -5.73 -0.95 2.03
N LEU A 57 -6.26 -1.35 0.88
CA LEU A 57 -6.20 -0.60 -0.36
C LEU A 57 -7.49 0.21 -0.54
N PRO A 58 -7.42 1.38 -1.19
CA PRO A 58 -8.60 2.14 -1.52
C PRO A 58 -9.46 1.40 -2.55
N GLN A 59 -10.77 1.64 -2.52
CA GLN A 59 -11.75 0.96 -3.38
C GLN A 59 -11.48 1.12 -4.89
N TRP A 60 -10.77 2.18 -5.30
CA TRP A 60 -10.43 2.40 -6.71
C TRP A 60 -9.25 1.56 -7.22
N LEU A 61 -8.58 0.80 -6.34
CA LEU A 61 -7.56 -0.19 -6.70
C LEU A 61 -8.07 -1.63 -6.66
N THR A 62 -9.22 -1.86 -6.03
CA THR A 62 -9.91 -3.14 -6.06
C THR A 62 -10.87 -3.15 -7.25
N PRO A 63 -10.86 -4.20 -8.10
CA PRO A 63 -11.86 -4.35 -9.16
C PRO A 63 -13.28 -4.51 -8.60
#